data_AF-A0A0G1LBL8-F1
#
_entry.id   AF-A0A0G1LBL8-F1
#
_cell.length_a   1.000
_cell.length_b   1.000
_cell.length_c   1.000
_cell.angle_alpha   90.00
_cell.angle_beta   90.00
_cell.angle_gamma   90.00
#
_symmetry.space_group_name_H-M   'P 1'
#
loop_
_entity.id
_entity.type
_entity.pdbx_description
1 polymer ?
#
loop_
_entity_poly.entity_id
_entity_poly.type
_entity_poly.pdbx_seq_one_letter_code
_entity_poly.pdbx_strand_id
1 'polypeptide(L)'
;MGTQVSSFSDYVVTDLLRDVPGIVLRRMFGGHGVYQRDVMFGLIDRGTLYFKADNTSRLQFEQHGSKPFSYQRQGKQTKLTSFWEVPADILDDRLVLVEWVEAALAAARREKSKKEAKISQPKRGLAGVKEKFHQLTKEKQNDLLRDLYKISPDTKTFLESRLLGTASSQHQYIKEMERETIGKIYRKGIPGDISGRAVNSIVSRAWKAEVDLDTMLQLEWLAFRGFQEYLHQFGGGPETFEEMACKHLEAYLLLVRDGVKDKAEQQRRYAEAASHILRHDNMVTDYAEDTFDEIIGARPQEAKNW
;
A
#
# COMPACT_ATOMS: atom_id res chain seq x y z
N MET A 1 -10.84 6.72 47.70
CA MET A 1 -11.45 5.99 46.58
C MET A 1 -11.56 6.94 45.41
N GLY A 2 -10.59 6.91 44.49
CA GLY A 2 -10.66 7.68 43.25
C GLY A 2 -11.19 6.76 42.16
N THR A 3 -12.41 6.98 41.68
CA THR A 3 -12.97 6.25 40.54
C THR A 3 -12.19 6.71 39.30
N GLN A 4 -11.17 5.94 38.92
CA GLN A 4 -10.44 6.14 37.68
C GLN A 4 -11.45 5.93 36.54
N VAL A 5 -11.68 6.94 35.72
CA VAL A 5 -12.55 6.82 34.54
C VAL A 5 -11.87 5.81 33.61
N SER A 6 -12.35 4.56 33.63
CA SER A 6 -11.88 3.50 32.74
C SER A 6 -12.22 3.91 31.31
N SER A 7 -11.24 3.89 30.41
CA SER A 7 -11.52 4.15 28.99
C SER A 7 -12.52 3.10 28.47
N PHE A 8 -13.29 3.41 27.42
CA PHE A 8 -14.20 2.41 26.82
C PHE A 8 -13.46 1.13 26.41
N SER A 9 -12.20 1.25 25.97
CA SER A 9 -11.30 0.12 25.73
C SER A 9 -11.08 -0.75 26.97
N ASP A 10 -10.89 -0.15 28.14
CA ASP A 10 -10.71 -0.89 29.38
C ASP A 10 -12.01 -1.60 29.78
N TYR A 11 -13.17 -0.95 29.62
CA TYR A 11 -14.48 -1.57 29.85
C TYR A 11 -14.72 -2.78 28.95
N VAL A 12 -14.39 -2.66 27.65
CA VAL A 12 -14.53 -3.77 26.69
C VAL A 12 -13.72 -5.00 27.13
N VAL A 13 -12.49 -4.81 27.60
CA VAL A 13 -11.63 -5.95 28.00
C VAL A 13 -12.01 -6.48 29.38
N THR A 14 -12.21 -5.58 30.35
CA THR A 14 -12.39 -5.96 31.76
C THR A 14 -13.79 -6.43 32.07
N ASP A 15 -14.80 -6.03 31.30
CA ASP A 15 -16.20 -6.37 31.57
C ASP A 15 -16.85 -7.16 30.43
N LEU A 16 -16.88 -6.61 29.21
CA LEU A 16 -17.57 -7.25 28.09
C LEU A 16 -16.91 -8.55 27.63
N LEU A 17 -15.58 -8.57 27.55
CA LEU A 17 -14.80 -9.70 27.05
C LEU A 17 -14.08 -10.50 28.15
N ARG A 18 -14.49 -10.32 29.42
CA ARG A 18 -13.84 -10.95 30.58
C ARG A 18 -13.77 -12.48 30.46
N ASP A 19 -14.83 -13.08 29.93
CA ASP A 19 -14.98 -14.54 29.81
C ASP A 19 -14.26 -15.11 28.57
N VAL A 20 -13.66 -14.24 27.74
CA VAL A 20 -12.86 -14.63 26.58
C VAL A 20 -11.37 -14.61 26.95
N PRO A 21 -10.69 -15.77 27.01
CA PRO A 21 -9.30 -15.81 27.43
C PRO A 21 -8.35 -15.25 26.36
N GLY A 22 -7.29 -14.58 26.83
CA GLY A 22 -6.15 -14.18 26.00
C GLY A 22 -6.38 -12.96 25.11
N ILE A 23 -7.31 -12.08 25.50
CA ILE A 23 -7.57 -10.81 24.81
C ILE A 23 -6.48 -9.78 25.13
N VAL A 24 -5.98 -9.11 24.08
CA VAL A 24 -4.97 -8.05 24.17
C VAL A 24 -5.40 -6.88 23.30
N LEU A 25 -5.26 -5.66 23.82
CA LEU A 25 -5.44 -4.43 23.04
C LEU A 25 -4.10 -3.92 22.50
N ARG A 26 -4.10 -3.44 21.27
CA ARG A 26 -2.96 -2.73 20.67
C ARG A 26 -3.44 -1.44 20.05
N ARG A 27 -2.73 -0.33 20.26
CA ARG A 27 -3.08 0.96 19.64
C ARG A 27 -2.99 0.87 18.12
N MET A 28 -4.06 1.28 17.43
CA MET A 28 -4.13 1.28 15.97
C MET A 28 -5.15 2.33 15.46
N PHE A 29 -4.79 3.09 14.42
CA PHE A 29 -5.70 4.01 13.71
C PHE A 29 -6.41 5.05 14.59
N GLY A 30 -5.76 5.54 15.66
CA GLY A 30 -6.39 6.46 16.61
C GLY A 30 -7.33 5.80 17.63
N GLY A 31 -7.49 4.47 17.57
CA GLY A 31 -8.23 3.64 18.51
C GLY A 31 -7.41 2.42 18.99
N HIS A 32 -8.09 1.29 19.23
CA HIS A 32 -7.47 0.04 19.69
C HIS A 32 -7.91 -1.16 18.84
N GLY A 33 -6.95 -1.93 18.32
CA GLY A 33 -7.23 -3.26 17.80
C GLY A 33 -7.40 -4.27 18.92
N VAL A 34 -8.38 -5.17 18.78
CA VAL A 34 -8.67 -6.26 19.72
C VAL A 34 -8.13 -7.57 19.15
N TYR A 35 -7.22 -8.18 19.90
CA TYR A 35 -6.48 -9.36 19.49
C TYR A 35 -6.74 -10.53 20.43
N GLN A 36 -6.77 -11.74 19.87
CA GLN A 36 -6.51 -12.96 20.63
C GLN A 36 -5.20 -13.56 20.11
N ARG A 37 -4.17 -13.61 20.96
CA ARG A 37 -2.79 -13.93 20.57
C ARG A 37 -2.28 -13.00 19.46
N ASP A 38 -2.16 -13.51 18.24
CA ASP A 38 -1.67 -12.81 17.05
C ASP A 38 -2.75 -12.62 15.97
N VAL A 39 -4.02 -12.83 16.33
CA VAL A 39 -5.18 -12.70 15.43
C VAL A 39 -6.01 -11.49 15.86
N MET A 40 -6.04 -10.46 15.01
CA MET A 40 -6.93 -9.32 15.17
C MET A 40 -8.35 -9.70 14.72
N PHE A 41 -9.30 -9.65 15.64
CA PHE A 41 -10.71 -9.98 15.36
C PHE A 41 -11.68 -8.84 15.66
N GLY A 42 -11.22 -7.79 16.33
CA GLY A 42 -12.02 -6.59 16.57
C GLY A 42 -11.21 -5.31 16.54
N LEU A 43 -11.91 -4.19 16.58
CA LEU A 43 -11.33 -2.86 16.80
C LEU A 43 -12.31 -2.00 17.59
N ILE A 44 -11.76 -1.03 18.32
CA ILE A 44 -12.47 -0.06 19.13
C ILE A 44 -12.07 1.31 18.62
N ASP A 45 -13.03 2.08 18.15
CA ASP A 45 -12.82 3.45 17.70
C ASP A 45 -13.98 4.33 18.17
N ARG A 46 -13.67 5.52 18.68
CA ARG A 46 -14.64 6.54 19.13
C ARG A 46 -15.78 6.00 20.02
N GLY A 47 -15.48 5.03 20.89
CA GLY A 47 -16.47 4.45 21.82
C GLY A 47 -17.35 3.36 21.20
N THR A 48 -17.03 2.88 20.00
CA THR A 48 -17.76 1.81 19.31
C THR A 48 -16.86 0.59 19.16
N LEU A 49 -17.41 -0.59 19.48
CA LEU A 49 -16.77 -1.88 19.25
C LEU A 49 -17.18 -2.41 17.87
N TYR A 50 -16.20 -2.88 17.12
CA TYR A 50 -16.40 -3.49 15.81
C TYR A 50 -15.78 -4.88 15.79
N PHE A 51 -16.48 -5.84 15.20
CA PHE A 51 -15.99 -7.20 14.99
C PHE A 51 -15.73 -7.47 13.52
N LYS A 52 -14.80 -8.39 13.30
CA LYS A 52 -14.41 -8.81 11.97
C LYS A 52 -15.48 -9.71 11.37
N ALA A 53 -15.94 -9.39 10.17
CA ALA A 53 -16.89 -10.19 9.42
C ALA A 53 -16.29 -10.62 8.08
N ASP A 54 -16.59 -11.85 7.68
CA ASP A 54 -16.35 -12.39 6.35
C ASP A 54 -17.66 -12.52 5.56
N ASN A 55 -17.60 -13.05 4.35
CA ASN A 55 -18.78 -13.14 3.47
C ASN A 55 -19.93 -13.96 4.07
N THR A 56 -19.66 -14.87 5.02
CA THR A 56 -20.67 -15.70 5.65
C THR A 56 -21.31 -15.03 6.86
N SER A 57 -20.51 -14.30 7.65
CA SER A 57 -20.99 -13.62 8.87
C SER A 57 -21.57 -12.24 8.58
N ARG A 58 -21.16 -11.57 7.50
CA ARG A 58 -21.63 -10.22 7.13
C ARG A 58 -23.15 -10.08 7.09
N LEU A 59 -23.86 -11.08 6.57
CA LEU A 59 -25.33 -11.01 6.43
C LEU A 59 -26.01 -10.83 7.79
N GLN A 60 -25.47 -11.42 8.85
CA GLN A 60 -25.99 -11.27 10.22
C GLN A 60 -25.81 -9.83 10.72
N PHE A 61 -24.65 -9.21 10.47
CA PHE A 61 -24.43 -7.79 10.80
C PHE A 61 -25.39 -6.88 10.03
N GLU A 62 -25.61 -7.14 8.73
CA GLU A 62 -26.53 -6.36 7.91
C GLU A 62 -27.99 -6.48 8.39
N GLN A 63 -28.42 -7.67 8.83
CA GLN A 63 -29.76 -7.90 9.37
C GLN A 63 -30.03 -7.15 10.67
N HIS A 64 -29.00 -6.96 11.51
CA HIS A 64 -29.08 -6.14 12.72
C HIS A 64 -28.83 -4.63 12.46
N GLY A 65 -28.74 -4.21 11.19
CA GLY A 65 -28.54 -2.81 10.82
C GLY A 65 -27.15 -2.26 11.14
N SER A 66 -26.17 -3.13 11.42
CA SER A 66 -24.78 -2.74 11.69
C SER A 66 -24.15 -2.04 10.51
N LYS A 67 -23.22 -1.13 10.80
CA LYS A 67 -22.47 -0.40 9.77
C LYS A 67 -21.03 -0.89 9.68
N PRO A 68 -20.45 -0.91 8.47
CA PRO A 68 -19.03 -1.20 8.33
C PRO A 68 -18.20 -0.05 8.91
N PHE A 69 -17.07 -0.39 9.52
CA PHE A 69 -16.13 0.59 10.06
C PHE A 69 -15.67 1.54 8.95
N SER A 70 -15.65 2.82 9.26
CA SER A 70 -15.13 3.85 8.36
C SER A 70 -14.26 4.81 9.11
N TYR A 71 -13.11 5.15 8.54
CA TYR A 71 -12.21 6.16 9.09
C TYR A 71 -11.82 7.17 8.02
N GLN A 72 -11.41 8.35 8.45
CA GLN A 72 -10.88 9.37 7.56
C GLN A 72 -9.42 9.05 7.24
N ARG A 73 -9.10 8.96 5.96
CA ARG A 73 -7.73 8.86 5.46
C ARG A 73 -7.58 9.90 4.37
N GLN A 74 -6.69 10.87 4.54
CA GLN A 74 -6.40 11.90 3.52
C GLN A 74 -7.65 12.70 3.11
N GLY A 75 -8.42 13.15 4.11
CA GLY A 75 -9.68 13.90 3.89
C GLY A 75 -10.81 13.11 3.24
N LYS A 76 -10.61 11.81 2.95
CA LYS A 76 -11.61 10.92 2.34
C LYS A 76 -12.04 9.83 3.31
N GLN A 77 -13.34 9.58 3.36
CA GLN A 77 -13.90 8.48 4.14
C GLN A 77 -13.53 7.14 3.49
N THR A 78 -12.67 6.37 4.16
CA THR A 78 -12.30 5.01 3.76
C THR A 78 -13.12 4.00 4.58
N LYS A 79 -13.79 3.07 3.91
CA LYS A 79 -14.56 2.00 4.57
C LYS A 79 -13.77 0.70 4.61
N LEU A 80 -13.65 0.11 5.80
CA LEU A 80 -13.16 -1.25 6.02
C LEU A 80 -14.35 -2.20 6.04
N THR A 81 -14.59 -2.86 4.92
CA THR A 81 -15.74 -3.78 4.76
C THR A 81 -15.58 -5.08 5.55
N SER A 82 -14.44 -5.29 6.17
CA SER A 82 -14.14 -6.45 7.02
C SER A 82 -14.47 -6.24 8.49
N PHE A 83 -14.77 -5.02 8.94
CA PHE A 83 -15.10 -4.73 10.35
C PHE A 83 -16.46 -4.07 10.42
N TRP A 84 -17.31 -4.54 11.33
CA TRP A 84 -18.70 -4.17 11.45
C TRP A 84 -19.05 -3.86 12.89
N GLU A 85 -19.83 -2.81 13.09
CA GLU A 85 -20.29 -2.35 14.39
C GLU A 85 -21.05 -3.48 15.10
N VAL A 86 -20.68 -3.77 16.35
CA VAL A 86 -21.40 -4.74 17.17
C VAL A 86 -22.71 -4.09 17.62
N PRO A 87 -23.88 -4.67 17.31
CA PRO A 87 -25.16 -4.12 17.71
C PRO A 87 -25.29 -3.98 19.23
N ALA A 88 -26.01 -2.97 19.70
CA ALA A 88 -26.17 -2.70 21.14
C ALA A 88 -26.88 -3.84 21.88
N ASP A 89 -27.88 -4.46 21.26
CA ASP A 89 -28.58 -5.66 21.74
C ASP A 89 -27.64 -6.85 21.97
N ILE A 90 -26.56 -6.94 21.19
CA ILE A 90 -25.53 -7.98 21.36
C ILE A 90 -24.54 -7.60 22.46
N LEU A 91 -24.27 -6.32 22.68
CA LEU A 91 -23.40 -5.86 23.78
C LEU A 91 -24.05 -6.10 25.16
N ASP A 92 -25.38 -6.05 25.23
CA ASP A 92 -26.15 -6.23 26.46
C ASP A 92 -26.33 -7.72 26.86
N ASP A 93 -26.23 -8.66 25.91
CA ASP A 93 -26.29 -10.10 26.16
C ASP A 93 -24.89 -10.74 26.07
N ARG A 94 -24.31 -11.05 27.23
CA ARG A 94 -22.96 -11.61 27.29
C ARG A 94 -22.85 -12.98 26.62
N LEU A 95 -23.86 -13.84 26.71
CA LEU A 95 -23.80 -15.17 26.11
C LEU A 95 -23.76 -15.04 24.59
N VAL A 96 -24.61 -14.19 24.04
CA VAL A 96 -24.65 -13.92 22.60
C VAL A 96 -23.37 -13.19 22.15
N LEU A 97 -22.83 -12.28 22.97
CA LEU A 97 -21.57 -11.59 22.68
C LEU A 97 -20.41 -12.57 22.50
N VAL A 98 -20.33 -13.61 23.33
CA VAL A 98 -19.29 -14.66 23.21
C VAL A 98 -19.41 -15.38 21.87
N GLU A 99 -20.62 -15.73 21.42
CA GLU A 99 -20.83 -16.34 20.10
C GLU A 99 -20.33 -15.44 18.95
N TRP A 100 -20.58 -14.13 19.06
CA TRP A 100 -20.11 -13.15 18.08
C TRP A 100 -18.59 -13.00 18.08
N VAL A 101 -17.96 -13.08 19.25
CA VAL A 101 -16.50 -13.10 19.38
C VAL A 101 -15.92 -14.35 18.71
N GLU A 102 -16.51 -15.52 18.95
CA GLU A 102 -16.08 -16.77 18.31
C GLU A 102 -16.25 -16.72 16.79
N ALA A 103 -17.36 -16.19 16.30
CA ALA A 103 -17.60 -16.00 14.87
C ALA A 103 -16.57 -15.04 14.25
N ALA A 104 -16.25 -13.94 14.93
CA ALA A 104 -15.26 -12.96 14.47
C ALA A 104 -13.84 -13.55 14.47
N LEU A 105 -13.47 -14.34 15.49
CA LEU A 105 -12.21 -15.07 15.54
C LEU A 105 -12.11 -16.11 14.43
N ALA A 106 -13.19 -16.83 14.15
CA ALA A 106 -13.24 -17.80 13.06
C ALA A 106 -13.05 -17.10 11.70
N ALA A 107 -13.72 -15.96 11.47
CA ALA A 107 -13.54 -15.14 10.27
C ALA A 107 -12.08 -14.64 10.15
N ALA A 108 -11.49 -14.14 11.25
CA ALA A 108 -10.12 -13.66 11.29
C ALA A 108 -9.10 -14.75 10.98
N ARG A 109 -9.25 -15.93 11.58
CA ARG A 109 -8.39 -17.10 11.33
C ARG A 109 -8.51 -17.60 9.90
N ARG A 110 -9.72 -17.64 9.31
CA ARG A 110 -9.93 -18.00 7.90
C ARG A 110 -9.25 -17.01 6.95
N GLU A 111 -9.30 -15.71 7.25
CA GLU A 111 -8.59 -14.73 6.41
C GLU A 111 -7.08 -14.88 6.53
N LYS A 112 -6.56 -15.09 7.75
CA LYS A 112 -5.14 -15.32 8.00
C LYS A 112 -4.63 -16.57 7.28
N SER A 113 -5.33 -17.70 7.40
CA SER A 113 -4.96 -18.94 6.71
C SER A 113 -5.06 -18.82 5.18
N LYS A 114 -6.03 -18.07 4.65
CA LYS A 114 -6.08 -17.75 3.20
C LYS A 114 -4.89 -16.91 2.76
N LYS A 115 -4.42 -15.94 3.57
CA LYS A 115 -3.23 -15.15 3.27
C LYS A 115 -1.98 -16.02 3.32
N GLU A 116 -1.83 -16.84 4.35
CA GLU A 116 -0.71 -17.78 4.50
C GLU A 116 -0.68 -18.83 3.38
N ALA A 117 -1.84 -19.39 2.98
CA ALA A 117 -1.95 -20.31 1.86
C ALA A 117 -1.63 -19.66 0.51
N LYS A 118 -1.97 -18.36 0.33
CA LYS A 118 -1.55 -17.59 -0.86
C LYS A 118 -0.05 -17.32 -0.88
N ILE A 119 0.59 -17.21 0.28
CA ILE A 119 2.04 -17.02 0.41
C ILE A 119 2.77 -18.36 0.21
N SER A 120 2.19 -19.50 0.63
CA SER A 120 2.82 -20.82 0.60
C SER A 120 2.60 -21.64 -0.67
N GLN A 121 1.65 -21.27 -1.54
CA GLN A 121 1.47 -21.96 -2.82
C GLN A 121 2.50 -21.49 -3.86
N PRO A 122 3.37 -22.37 -4.40
CA PRO A 122 4.10 -22.04 -5.62
C PRO A 122 3.09 -21.83 -6.74
N LYS A 123 3.23 -20.74 -7.51
CA LYS A 123 2.39 -20.40 -8.69
C LYS A 123 2.47 -21.51 -9.76
N ARG A 124 1.84 -22.66 -9.54
CA ARG A 124 1.69 -23.76 -10.50
C ARG A 124 0.80 -23.25 -11.63
N GLY A 125 1.41 -23.05 -12.79
CA GLY A 125 0.69 -22.68 -14.01
C GLY A 125 1.56 -21.97 -15.03
N LEU A 126 2.65 -21.31 -14.63
CA LEU A 126 3.39 -20.46 -15.56
C LEU A 126 4.75 -21.02 -15.99
N ALA A 127 5.45 -21.76 -15.13
CA ALA A 127 6.75 -22.35 -15.48
C ALA A 127 6.66 -23.27 -16.71
N GLY A 128 5.68 -24.20 -16.71
CA GLY A 128 5.46 -25.10 -17.85
C GLY A 128 4.92 -24.40 -19.11
N VAL A 129 4.29 -23.23 -18.96
CA VAL A 129 3.85 -22.43 -20.12
C VAL A 129 5.04 -21.68 -20.74
N LYS A 130 5.93 -21.10 -19.93
CA LYS A 130 7.18 -20.49 -20.40
C LYS A 130 8.06 -21.50 -21.11
N GLU A 131 8.20 -22.69 -20.52
CA GLU A 131 9.00 -23.77 -21.08
C GLU A 131 8.49 -24.20 -22.46
N LYS A 132 7.17 -24.43 -22.59
CA LYS A 132 6.54 -24.73 -23.89
C LYS A 132 6.64 -23.58 -24.88
N PHE A 133 6.55 -22.32 -24.43
CA PHE A 133 6.68 -21.14 -25.30
C PHE A 133 8.09 -21.04 -25.88
N HIS A 134 9.13 -21.21 -25.06
CA HIS A 134 10.53 -21.18 -25.52
C HIS A 134 10.92 -22.39 -26.39
N GLN A 135 10.18 -23.50 -26.31
CA GLN A 135 10.33 -24.64 -27.21
C GLN A 135 9.75 -24.39 -28.62
N LEU A 136 8.94 -23.35 -28.81
CA LEU A 136 8.43 -22.98 -30.15
C LEU A 136 9.51 -22.31 -31.00
N THR A 137 9.38 -22.39 -32.32
CA THR A 137 10.22 -21.62 -33.25
C THR A 137 9.93 -20.11 -33.12
N LYS A 138 10.90 -19.25 -33.46
CA LYS A 138 10.72 -17.79 -33.36
C LYS A 138 9.50 -17.27 -34.14
N GLU A 139 9.20 -17.85 -35.30
CA GLU A 139 7.98 -17.50 -36.07
C GLU A 139 6.71 -17.85 -35.30
N LYS A 140 6.61 -19.06 -34.73
CA LYS A 140 5.45 -19.47 -33.94
C LYS A 140 5.31 -18.68 -32.64
N GLN A 141 6.42 -18.32 -32.00
CA GLN A 141 6.41 -17.42 -30.84
C GLN A 141 5.83 -16.05 -31.23
N ASN A 142 6.27 -15.49 -32.36
CA ASN A 142 5.82 -14.19 -32.86
C ASN A 142 4.35 -14.20 -33.27
N ASP A 143 3.86 -15.26 -33.91
CA ASP A 143 2.44 -15.39 -34.27
C ASP A 143 1.55 -15.52 -33.03
N LEU A 144 1.97 -16.32 -32.03
CA LEU A 144 1.26 -16.43 -30.77
C LEU A 144 1.20 -15.09 -30.03
N LEU A 145 2.31 -14.36 -30.01
CA LEU A 145 2.37 -13.00 -29.44
C LEU A 145 1.46 -12.03 -30.20
N ARG A 146 1.42 -12.09 -31.54
CA ARG A 146 0.53 -11.26 -32.38
C ARG A 146 -0.94 -11.47 -32.07
N ASP A 147 -1.37 -12.70 -31.86
CA ASP A 147 -2.76 -13.00 -31.51
C ASP A 147 -3.09 -12.58 -30.08
N LEU A 148 -2.14 -12.71 -29.14
CA LEU A 148 -2.28 -12.22 -27.76
C LEU A 148 -2.31 -10.68 -27.68
N TYR A 149 -1.59 -9.98 -28.57
CA TYR A 149 -1.58 -8.52 -28.66
C TYR A 149 -2.92 -7.91 -29.10
N LYS A 150 -3.84 -8.70 -29.67
CA LYS A 150 -5.19 -8.24 -30.03
C LYS A 150 -6.13 -8.10 -28.82
N ILE A 151 -5.73 -8.53 -27.62
CA ILE A 151 -6.60 -8.60 -26.44
C ILE A 151 -6.65 -7.26 -25.67
N SER A 152 -5.48 -6.66 -25.37
CA SER A 152 -5.36 -5.35 -24.70
C SER A 152 -3.88 -4.94 -24.59
N PRO A 153 -3.55 -3.63 -24.63
CA PRO A 153 -2.19 -3.11 -24.36
C PRO A 153 -1.64 -3.52 -22.98
N ASP A 154 -2.49 -3.65 -21.97
CA ASP A 154 -2.05 -4.04 -20.62
C ASP A 154 -1.72 -5.54 -20.55
N THR A 155 -2.47 -6.36 -21.29
CA THR A 155 -2.23 -7.81 -21.41
C THR A 155 -0.96 -8.10 -22.18
N LYS A 156 -0.65 -7.30 -23.21
CA LYS A 156 0.61 -7.29 -23.94
C LYS A 156 1.81 -7.11 -23.00
N THR A 157 1.84 -6.00 -22.26
CA THR A 157 2.94 -5.66 -21.35
C THR A 157 3.10 -6.70 -20.23
N PHE A 158 1.97 -7.21 -19.72
CA PHE A 158 1.97 -8.28 -18.73
C PHE A 158 2.57 -9.59 -19.27
N LEU A 159 2.23 -9.98 -20.50
CA LEU A 159 2.74 -11.21 -21.10
C LEU A 159 4.20 -11.07 -21.54
N GLU A 160 4.60 -9.94 -22.10
CA GLU A 160 6.00 -9.67 -22.49
C GLU A 160 6.93 -9.69 -21.28
N SER A 161 6.56 -9.03 -20.18
CA SER A 161 7.37 -9.04 -18.94
C SER A 161 7.55 -10.43 -18.35
N ARG A 162 6.56 -11.31 -18.57
CA ARG A 162 6.53 -12.63 -18.00
C ARG A 162 7.10 -13.70 -18.95
N LEU A 163 7.03 -13.53 -20.27
CA LEU A 163 7.49 -14.49 -21.28
C LEU A 163 8.87 -14.18 -21.88
N LEU A 164 9.26 -12.91 -22.00
CA LEU A 164 10.47 -12.50 -22.73
C LEU A 164 11.63 -12.06 -21.82
N GLY A 165 11.41 -12.03 -20.51
CA GLY A 165 12.43 -11.64 -19.54
C GLY A 165 12.47 -10.14 -19.25
N THR A 166 13.05 -9.82 -18.09
CA THR A 166 12.88 -8.57 -17.36
C THR A 166 13.52 -7.34 -18.03
N ALA A 167 14.59 -7.46 -18.81
CA ALA A 167 15.32 -6.29 -19.32
C ALA A 167 14.50 -5.42 -20.29
N SER A 168 13.75 -6.03 -21.23
CA SER A 168 12.90 -5.28 -22.17
C SER A 168 11.66 -4.69 -21.50
N SER A 169 11.22 -5.26 -20.38
CA SER A 169 10.01 -4.87 -19.65
C SER A 169 10.29 -3.87 -18.53
N GLN A 170 11.46 -3.94 -17.88
CA GLN A 170 11.97 -2.93 -16.94
C GLN A 170 12.13 -1.57 -17.61
N HIS A 171 12.80 -1.56 -18.77
CA HIS A 171 12.98 -0.35 -19.57
C HIS A 171 11.64 0.25 -20.04
N GLN A 172 10.62 -0.58 -20.24
CA GLN A 172 9.28 -0.12 -20.59
C GLN A 172 8.61 0.61 -19.42
N TYR A 173 8.71 0.11 -18.19
CA TYR A 173 8.14 0.80 -17.02
C TYR A 173 8.78 2.18 -16.81
N ILE A 174 10.10 2.27 -16.98
CA ILE A 174 10.83 3.55 -16.88
C ILE A 174 10.32 4.52 -17.93
N LYS A 175 10.25 4.09 -19.21
CA LYS A 175 9.70 4.92 -20.29
C LYS A 175 8.25 5.34 -20.06
N GLU A 176 7.42 4.43 -19.54
CA GLU A 176 6.03 4.74 -19.19
C GLU A 176 5.97 5.80 -18.08
N MET A 177 6.82 5.67 -17.05
CA MET A 177 6.91 6.62 -15.95
C MET A 177 7.38 8.00 -16.43
N GLU A 178 8.46 8.05 -17.20
CA GLU A 178 8.99 9.29 -17.78
C GLU A 178 7.93 10.00 -18.64
N ARG A 179 7.24 9.25 -19.51
CA ARG A 179 6.17 9.80 -20.36
C ARG A 179 5.02 10.36 -19.55
N GLU A 180 4.67 9.73 -18.42
CA GLU A 180 3.54 10.12 -17.59
C GLU A 180 3.86 11.27 -16.63
N THR A 181 5.15 11.50 -16.33
CA THR A 181 5.64 12.50 -15.38
C THR A 181 6.29 13.69 -16.10
N ILE A 182 7.62 13.78 -16.08
CA ILE A 182 8.44 14.85 -16.67
C ILE A 182 8.10 15.05 -18.15
N GLY A 183 7.82 13.96 -18.88
CA GLY A 183 7.43 13.99 -20.28
C GLY A 183 6.12 14.75 -20.53
N LYS A 184 5.17 14.76 -19.58
CA LYS A 184 3.95 15.57 -19.71
C LYS A 184 4.17 17.04 -19.39
N ILE A 185 5.08 17.34 -18.46
CA ILE A 185 5.45 18.71 -18.08
C ILE A 185 6.14 19.41 -19.25
N TYR A 186 7.12 18.76 -19.86
CA TYR A 186 8.00 19.35 -20.88
C TYR A 186 7.65 18.96 -22.32
N ARG A 187 6.45 18.43 -22.58
CA ARG A 187 6.05 18.10 -23.96
C ARG A 187 5.92 19.35 -24.82
N LYS A 188 6.19 19.20 -26.12
CA LYS A 188 5.96 20.26 -27.11
C LYS A 188 4.44 20.55 -27.20
N GLY A 189 4.04 21.78 -26.87
CA GLY A 189 2.64 22.22 -26.86
C GLY A 189 2.16 22.52 -25.45
N ILE A 190 0.84 22.40 -25.21
CA ILE A 190 0.24 22.62 -23.89
C ILE A 190 0.70 21.49 -22.96
N PRO A 191 1.35 21.75 -21.81
CA PRO A 191 1.71 20.71 -20.85
C PRO A 191 0.51 19.85 -20.45
N GLY A 192 0.75 18.57 -20.18
CA GLY A 192 -0.29 17.65 -19.73
C GLY A 192 -0.29 17.49 -18.22
N ASP A 193 -1.46 17.20 -17.65
CA ASP A 193 -1.54 16.86 -16.23
C ASP A 193 -1.01 15.44 -15.96
N ILE A 194 -0.22 15.33 -14.89
CA ILE A 194 0.22 14.04 -14.36
C ILE A 194 -1.01 13.30 -13.82
N SER A 195 -1.17 12.02 -14.17
CA SER A 195 -2.21 11.19 -13.55
C SER A 195 -1.62 10.38 -12.40
N GLY A 196 -1.95 10.76 -11.17
CA GLY A 196 -1.56 9.99 -9.99
C GLY A 196 -2.03 8.54 -10.02
N ARG A 197 -3.17 8.26 -10.65
CA ARG A 197 -3.64 6.88 -10.87
C ARG A 197 -2.71 6.12 -11.82
N ALA A 198 -2.25 6.76 -12.90
CA ALA A 198 -1.37 6.14 -13.88
C ALA A 198 0.02 5.87 -13.29
N VAL A 199 0.61 6.85 -12.59
CA VAL A 199 1.88 6.72 -11.88
C VAL A 199 1.85 5.54 -10.91
N ASN A 200 0.85 5.48 -10.03
CA ASN A 200 0.68 4.37 -9.08
C ASN A 200 0.47 3.02 -9.76
N SER A 201 -0.22 3.00 -10.91
CA SER A 201 -0.42 1.78 -11.71
C SER A 201 0.91 1.26 -12.28
N ILE A 202 1.79 2.14 -12.75
CA ILE A 202 3.13 1.76 -13.26
C ILE A 202 3.94 1.09 -12.15
N VAL A 203 4.07 1.75 -10.99
CA VAL A 203 4.77 1.21 -9.81
C VAL A 203 4.18 -0.13 -9.37
N SER A 204 2.85 -0.20 -9.27
CA SER A 204 2.15 -1.44 -8.87
C SER A 204 2.38 -2.60 -9.84
N ARG A 205 2.43 -2.32 -11.15
CA ARG A 205 2.72 -3.33 -12.17
C ARG A 205 4.17 -3.77 -12.11
N ALA A 206 5.12 -2.83 -11.94
CA ALA A 206 6.53 -3.13 -11.78
C ALA A 206 6.81 -4.03 -10.56
N TRP A 207 6.21 -3.71 -9.41
CA TRP A 207 6.26 -4.58 -8.21
C TRP A 207 5.73 -5.99 -8.48
N LYS A 208 4.55 -6.11 -9.13
CA LYS A 208 3.96 -7.43 -9.47
C LYS A 208 4.79 -8.20 -10.50
N ALA A 209 5.52 -7.50 -11.34
CA ALA A 209 6.43 -8.07 -12.33
C ALA A 209 7.77 -8.50 -11.70
N GLU A 210 8.00 -8.23 -10.41
CA GLU A 210 9.23 -8.60 -9.69
C GLU A 210 10.48 -8.01 -10.39
N VAL A 211 10.41 -6.72 -10.78
CA VAL A 211 11.57 -6.01 -11.35
C VAL A 211 12.70 -5.86 -10.32
N ASP A 212 13.92 -5.57 -10.80
CA ASP A 212 15.07 -5.43 -9.90
C ASP A 212 15.00 -4.13 -9.07
N LEU A 213 15.82 -4.07 -8.02
CA LEU A 213 15.85 -2.96 -7.09
C LEU A 213 16.20 -1.63 -7.77
N ASP A 214 17.14 -1.61 -8.71
CA ASP A 214 17.57 -0.36 -9.35
C ASP A 214 16.43 0.20 -10.23
N THR A 215 15.73 -0.67 -10.96
CA THR A 215 14.50 -0.29 -11.66
C THR A 215 13.45 0.28 -10.70
N MET A 216 13.20 -0.38 -9.56
CA MET A 216 12.23 0.13 -8.58
C MET A 216 12.63 1.50 -8.02
N LEU A 217 13.91 1.67 -7.64
CA LEU A 217 14.47 2.94 -7.18
C LEU A 217 14.27 4.04 -8.21
N GLN A 218 14.54 3.75 -9.49
CA GLN A 218 14.36 4.70 -10.57
C GLN A 218 12.89 5.08 -10.78
N LEU A 219 11.95 4.13 -10.67
CA LEU A 219 10.52 4.41 -10.81
C LEU A 219 9.99 5.31 -9.70
N GLU A 220 10.32 5.01 -8.43
CA GLU A 220 9.90 5.84 -7.29
C GLU A 220 10.53 7.24 -7.39
N TRP A 221 11.80 7.32 -7.77
CA TRP A 221 12.50 8.59 -7.97
C TRP A 221 11.88 9.43 -9.08
N LEU A 222 11.59 8.85 -10.25
CA LEU A 222 10.93 9.55 -11.35
C LEU A 222 9.52 10.01 -10.98
N ALA A 223 8.78 9.22 -10.22
CA ALA A 223 7.46 9.59 -9.72
C ALA A 223 7.53 10.80 -8.79
N PHE A 224 8.40 10.76 -7.76
CA PHE A 224 8.65 11.87 -6.84
C PHE A 224 9.02 13.14 -7.60
N ARG A 225 10.05 13.06 -8.45
CA ARG A 225 10.52 14.19 -9.25
C ARG A 225 9.44 14.72 -10.17
N GLY A 226 8.62 13.85 -10.76
CA GLY A 226 7.49 14.23 -11.59
C GLY A 226 6.51 15.16 -10.88
N PHE A 227 6.02 14.75 -9.71
CA PHE A 227 5.09 15.57 -8.94
C PHE A 227 5.75 16.85 -8.42
N GLN A 228 6.98 16.75 -7.91
CA GLN A 228 7.73 17.90 -7.40
C GLN A 228 7.95 18.95 -8.50
N GLU A 229 8.37 18.52 -9.69
CA GLU A 229 8.59 19.40 -10.84
C GLU A 229 7.29 20.03 -11.33
N TYR A 230 6.18 19.27 -11.33
CA TYR A 230 4.88 19.82 -11.69
C TYR A 230 4.47 20.93 -10.72
N LEU A 231 4.59 20.70 -9.42
CA LEU A 231 4.28 21.70 -8.39
C LEU A 231 5.18 22.94 -8.51
N HIS A 232 6.47 22.74 -8.81
CA HIS A 232 7.42 23.83 -9.05
C HIS A 232 7.04 24.66 -10.29
N GLN A 233 6.71 24.01 -11.41
CA GLN A 233 6.42 24.70 -12.66
C GLN A 233 5.06 25.41 -12.68
N PHE A 234 4.05 24.82 -12.05
CA PHE A 234 2.66 25.31 -12.14
C PHE A 234 2.17 25.97 -10.85
N GLY A 235 2.98 26.00 -9.79
CA GLY A 235 2.64 26.63 -8.50
C GLY A 235 1.50 25.96 -7.74
N GLY A 236 1.07 24.78 -8.19
CA GLY A 236 -0.04 24.03 -7.61
C GLY A 236 -0.44 22.84 -8.48
N GLY A 237 -1.21 21.92 -7.90
CA GLY A 237 -1.79 20.76 -8.56
C GLY A 237 -3.01 20.28 -7.79
N PRO A 238 -3.63 19.16 -8.18
CA PRO A 238 -4.60 18.49 -7.31
C PRO A 238 -4.04 18.37 -5.88
N GLU A 239 -4.88 18.60 -4.86
CA GLU A 239 -4.48 18.60 -3.43
C GLU A 239 -3.66 17.37 -3.01
N THR A 240 -3.76 16.27 -3.76
CA THR A 240 -3.03 15.03 -3.50
C THR A 240 -1.60 15.01 -4.05
N PHE A 241 -1.15 15.98 -4.86
CA PHE A 241 0.15 15.90 -5.54
C PHE A 241 1.33 16.05 -4.59
N GLU A 242 1.25 16.95 -3.63
CA GLU A 242 2.25 17.08 -2.56
C GLU A 242 2.38 15.77 -1.79
N GLU A 243 1.24 15.20 -1.37
CA GLU A 243 1.21 13.93 -0.66
C GLU A 243 1.73 12.76 -1.53
N MET A 244 1.44 12.76 -2.82
CA MET A 244 1.97 11.76 -3.75
C MET A 244 3.47 11.89 -3.93
N ALA A 245 4.00 13.10 -4.04
CA ALA A 245 5.44 13.34 -4.07
C ALA A 245 6.10 12.75 -2.82
N CYS A 246 5.61 13.11 -1.62
CA CYS A 246 6.17 12.61 -0.36
C CYS A 246 6.10 11.08 -0.24
N LYS A 247 4.99 10.45 -0.65
CA LYS A 247 4.88 8.97 -0.63
C LYS A 247 5.92 8.29 -1.51
N HIS A 248 6.19 8.84 -2.69
CA HIS A 248 7.20 8.29 -3.61
C HIS A 248 8.62 8.55 -3.09
N LEU A 249 8.86 9.69 -2.44
CA LEU A 249 10.12 9.97 -1.73
C LEU A 249 10.33 8.97 -0.57
N GLU A 250 9.32 8.77 0.28
CA GLU A 250 9.35 7.79 1.37
C GLU A 250 9.68 6.40 0.83
N ALA A 251 8.96 5.94 -0.20
CA ALA A 251 9.20 4.65 -0.83
C ALA A 251 10.63 4.51 -1.37
N TYR A 252 11.14 5.56 -2.04
CA TYR A 252 12.52 5.60 -2.52
C TYR A 252 13.53 5.48 -1.36
N LEU A 253 13.39 6.28 -0.30
CA LEU A 253 14.31 6.27 0.84
C LEU A 253 14.30 4.93 1.57
N LEU A 254 13.13 4.32 1.75
CA LEU A 254 13.00 2.97 2.33
C LEU A 254 13.66 1.90 1.45
N LEU A 255 13.51 1.98 0.13
CA LEU A 255 14.18 1.06 -0.81
C LEU A 255 15.71 1.22 -0.76
N VAL A 256 16.21 2.45 -0.63
CA VAL A 256 17.65 2.70 -0.46
C VAL A 256 18.12 2.14 0.89
N ARG A 257 17.37 2.36 1.96
CA ARG A 257 17.69 1.88 3.32
C ARG A 257 17.77 0.37 3.40
N ASP A 258 16.75 -0.30 2.87
CA ASP A 258 16.54 -1.74 3.07
C ASP A 258 17.13 -2.59 1.93
N GLY A 259 17.31 -2.00 0.75
CA GLY A 259 17.75 -2.69 -0.46
C GLY A 259 19.22 -2.49 -0.84
N VAL A 260 19.80 -1.32 -0.58
CA VAL A 260 21.18 -1.01 -0.98
C VAL A 260 22.15 -1.46 0.12
N LYS A 261 22.97 -2.47 -0.20
CA LYS A 261 23.89 -3.09 0.77
C LYS A 261 25.17 -2.31 1.00
N ASP A 262 25.66 -1.63 -0.03
CA ASP A 262 26.88 -0.82 0.07
C ASP A 262 26.55 0.52 0.76
N LYS A 263 27.21 0.79 1.88
CA LYS A 263 26.98 2.01 2.68
C LYS A 263 27.37 3.27 1.93
N ALA A 264 28.44 3.22 1.14
CA ALA A 264 28.88 4.38 0.37
C ALA A 264 27.86 4.74 -0.72
N GLU A 265 27.36 3.73 -1.44
CA GLU A 265 26.29 3.90 -2.41
C GLU A 265 24.97 4.38 -1.78
N GLN A 266 24.63 3.85 -0.61
CA GLN A 266 23.46 4.30 0.16
C GLN A 266 23.58 5.78 0.54
N GLN A 267 24.72 6.21 1.08
CA GLN A 267 24.99 7.61 1.41
C GLN A 267 24.95 8.51 0.18
N ARG A 268 25.57 8.09 -0.93
CA ARG A 268 25.54 8.82 -2.21
C ARG A 268 24.10 9.07 -2.69
N ARG A 269 23.24 8.07 -2.60
CA ARG A 269 21.82 8.18 -3.00
C ARG A 269 21.02 9.11 -2.09
N TYR A 270 21.30 9.11 -0.79
CA TYR A 270 20.72 10.09 0.13
C TYR A 270 21.22 11.51 -0.16
N ALA A 271 22.52 11.69 -0.37
CA ALA A 271 23.09 12.99 -0.71
C ALA A 271 22.51 13.56 -2.01
N GLU A 272 22.29 12.70 -3.02
CA GLU A 272 21.63 13.08 -4.27
C GLU A 272 20.18 13.53 -4.03
N ALA A 273 19.41 12.76 -3.25
CA ALA A 273 18.04 13.09 -2.93
C ALA A 273 17.92 14.39 -2.11
N ALA A 274 18.77 14.55 -1.10
CA ALA A 274 18.86 15.76 -0.28
C ALA A 274 19.22 16.99 -1.13
N SER A 275 20.21 16.86 -2.00
CA SER A 275 20.62 17.92 -2.93
C SER A 275 19.52 18.28 -3.92
N HIS A 276 18.63 17.35 -4.26
CA HIS A 276 17.48 17.61 -5.12
C HIS A 276 16.40 18.38 -4.38
N ILE A 277 16.06 17.96 -3.16
CA ILE A 277 15.07 18.63 -2.30
C ILE A 277 15.49 20.09 -2.08
N LEU A 278 16.73 20.32 -1.65
CA LEU A 278 17.25 21.66 -1.36
C LEU A 278 17.36 22.60 -2.57
N ARG A 279 17.36 22.05 -3.79
CA ARG A 279 17.45 22.85 -5.02
C ARG A 279 16.10 23.44 -5.46
N HIS A 280 14.99 22.90 -4.98
CA HIS A 280 13.67 23.33 -5.40
C HIS A 280 12.96 23.95 -4.18
N ASP A 281 12.90 25.27 -4.15
CA ASP A 281 12.16 26.03 -3.14
C ASP A 281 10.66 25.94 -3.47
N ASN A 282 10.00 24.86 -3.06
CA ASN A 282 8.60 24.60 -3.38
C ASN A 282 7.77 24.16 -2.16
N MET A 283 6.44 24.06 -2.32
CA MET A 283 5.51 23.73 -1.24
C MET A 283 5.70 22.32 -0.63
N VAL A 284 6.53 21.47 -1.24
CA VAL A 284 6.80 20.10 -0.78
C VAL A 284 7.95 20.08 0.24
N THR A 285 8.73 21.16 0.34
CA THR A 285 10.03 21.15 1.04
C THR A 285 9.90 20.76 2.51
N ASP A 286 8.97 21.37 3.27
CA ASP A 286 8.81 21.07 4.71
C ASP A 286 8.46 19.59 4.95
N TYR A 287 7.50 19.06 4.20
CA TYR A 287 7.11 17.64 4.32
C TYR A 287 8.17 16.67 3.80
N ALA A 288 8.93 17.05 2.76
CA ALA A 288 10.04 16.26 2.25
C ALA A 288 11.22 16.23 3.22
N GLU A 289 11.49 17.34 3.91
CA GLU A 289 12.49 17.44 4.99
C GLU A 289 12.12 16.53 6.16
N ASP A 290 10.86 16.58 6.62
CA ASP A 290 10.35 15.71 7.69
C ASP A 290 10.45 14.23 7.30
N THR A 291 10.04 13.88 6.08
CA THR A 291 10.15 12.51 5.56
C THR A 291 11.61 12.02 5.54
N PHE A 292 12.54 12.91 5.20
CA PHE A 292 13.97 12.61 5.23
C PHE A 292 14.43 12.30 6.66
N ASP A 293 14.14 13.20 7.60
CA ASP A 293 14.56 13.06 8.99
C ASP A 293 13.97 11.79 9.63
N GLU A 294 12.69 11.51 9.41
CA GLU A 294 12.03 10.31 9.95
C GLU A 294 12.64 8.99 9.44
N ILE A 295 13.04 8.91 8.17
CA ILE A 295 13.48 7.65 7.55
C ILE A 295 14.98 7.40 7.74
N ILE A 296 15.80 8.43 7.61
CA ILE A 296 17.26 8.30 7.64
C ILE A 296 17.92 8.94 8.86
N GLY A 297 17.15 9.64 9.70
CA GLY A 297 17.64 10.26 10.95
C GLY A 297 18.53 11.49 10.72
N ALA A 298 18.36 12.18 9.59
CA ALA A 298 19.12 13.38 9.26
C ALA A 298 18.33 14.29 8.32
N ARG A 299 18.53 15.60 8.47
CA ARG A 299 17.90 16.59 7.59
C ARG A 299 18.61 16.66 6.23
N PRO A 300 17.91 17.07 5.14
CA PRO A 300 18.56 17.24 3.84
C PRO A 300 19.79 18.16 3.87
N GLN A 301 19.80 19.20 4.71
CA GLN A 301 20.93 20.12 4.88
C GLN A 301 22.21 19.42 5.36
N GLU A 302 22.06 18.36 6.17
CA GLU A 302 23.13 17.54 6.70
C GLU A 302 23.53 16.45 5.69
N ALA A 303 22.53 15.76 5.15
CA ALA A 303 22.70 14.61 4.27
C ALA A 303 23.28 14.95 2.89
N LYS A 304 23.12 16.19 2.40
CA LYS A 304 23.70 16.63 1.11
C LYS A 304 25.23 16.52 1.04
N ASN A 305 25.90 16.45 2.20
CA ASN A 305 27.36 16.39 2.31
C ASN A 305 27.88 14.96 2.58
N TRP A 306 27.00 13.96 2.58
CA TRP A 306 27.37 12.55 2.77
C TRP A 306 28.02 11.93 1.53
#